data_AF-A0A958G6U6-F1
#
_entry.id   AF-A0A958G6U6-F1
#
_cell.length_a   1.000
_cell.length_b   1.000
_cell.length_c   1.000
_cell.angle_alpha   90.00
_cell.angle_beta   90.00
_cell.angle_gamma   90.00
#
_symmetry.space_group_name_H-M   'P 1'
#
loop_
_entity.id
_entity.type
_entity.pdbx_description
1 polymer ?
#
loop_
_entity_poly.entity_id
_entity_poly.type
_entity_poly.pdbx_seq_one_letter_code
_entity_poly.pdbx_strand_id
1 'polypeptide(L)'
;LLIGIYLWLIYSATLTELHTSVGANIAVFSLGLIGAFFLYSYQVRFSSTFLLLLLLLYGIYRYLNAAGGGEFDTFYYAITFFVYGSLFVSAWAMGFGFARFRFFPWIVSIAVFVIAMTIVVSDFLNLQSQMNADYVVWIANHVFREDNIVHRFAAMLFVLIVP
;
A
#
# COMPACT_ATOMS: atom_id res chain seq x y z
N LEU A 1 10.42 1.25 7.28
CA LEU A 1 10.40 -0.20 7.61
C LEU A 1 8.97 -0.75 7.71
N LEU A 2 8.11 -0.34 8.65
CA LEU A 2 6.72 -0.84 8.76
C LEU A 2 5.83 -0.57 7.55
N ILE A 3 5.96 0.60 6.91
CA ILE A 3 5.23 0.94 5.66
C ILE A 3 5.77 0.17 4.46
N GLY A 4 7.07 -0.10 4.44
CA GLY A 4 7.69 -0.96 3.44
C GLY A 4 7.24 -2.41 3.59
N ILE A 5 7.08 -2.88 4.83
CA ILE A 5 6.48 -4.18 5.14
C ILE A 5 5.00 -4.20 4.74
N TYR A 6 4.24 -3.12 4.96
CA TYR A 6 2.83 -3.01 4.54
C TYR A 6 2.67 -3.05 3.01
N LEU A 7 3.48 -2.28 2.27
CA LEU A 7 3.43 -2.26 0.81
C LEU A 7 4.00 -3.54 0.20
N TRP A 8 5.03 -4.14 0.81
CA TRP A 8 5.53 -5.45 0.43
C TRP A 8 4.54 -6.57 0.75
N LEU A 9 3.81 -6.52 1.87
CA LEU A 9 2.73 -7.46 2.21
C LEU A 9 1.55 -7.35 1.25
N ILE A 10 1.15 -6.13 0.87
CA ILE A 10 0.12 -5.93 -0.16
C ILE A 10 0.63 -6.50 -1.49
N TYR A 11 1.83 -6.13 -1.91
CA TYR A 11 2.41 -6.61 -3.16
C TYR A 11 2.55 -8.15 -3.18
N SER A 12 3.07 -8.75 -2.11
CA SER A 12 3.23 -10.20 -1.99
C SER A 12 1.88 -10.92 -1.90
N ALA A 13 0.92 -10.42 -1.11
CA ALA A 13 -0.42 -11.00 -0.99
C ALA A 13 -1.23 -10.91 -2.29
N THR A 14 -0.89 -9.97 -3.17
CA THR A 14 -1.50 -9.86 -4.51
C THR A 14 -0.86 -10.82 -5.52
N LEU A 15 0.38 -11.28 -5.28
CA LEU A 15 1.14 -12.14 -6.20
C LEU A 15 1.10 -13.63 -5.85
N THR A 16 0.92 -14.00 -4.58
CA THR A 16 0.87 -15.41 -4.16
C THR A 16 -0.58 -15.87 -4.04
N GLU A 17 -1.09 -16.62 -5.04
CA GLU A 17 -2.15 -17.68 -5.04
C GLU A 17 -3.41 -17.58 -4.15
N LEU A 18 -3.54 -16.56 -3.31
CA LEU A 18 -4.58 -16.31 -2.36
C LEU A 18 -5.44 -15.19 -2.96
N HIS A 19 -6.65 -15.52 -3.37
CA HIS A 19 -7.65 -14.58 -3.92
C HIS A 19 -8.13 -13.56 -2.88
N THR A 20 -7.24 -12.80 -2.24
CA THR A 20 -7.61 -11.70 -1.36
C THR A 20 -7.93 -10.47 -2.20
N SER A 21 -9.09 -9.87 -1.95
CA SER A 21 -9.50 -8.70 -2.72
C SER A 21 -8.78 -7.45 -2.20
N VAL A 22 -8.28 -6.63 -3.13
CA VAL A 22 -7.64 -5.35 -2.79
C VAL A 22 -8.59 -4.48 -1.95
N GLY A 23 -9.89 -4.51 -2.27
CA GLY A 23 -10.91 -3.80 -1.51
C GLY A 23 -11.00 -4.25 -0.05
N ALA A 24 -10.97 -5.56 0.23
CA ALA A 24 -10.99 -6.08 1.60
C ALA A 24 -9.72 -5.69 2.37
N ASN A 25 -8.55 -5.75 1.73
CA ASN A 25 -7.28 -5.33 2.33
C ASN A 25 -7.33 -3.87 2.78
N ILE A 26 -7.82 -2.97 1.91
CA ILE A 26 -7.98 -1.54 2.22
C ILE A 26 -8.99 -1.34 3.35
N ALA A 27 -10.10 -2.06 3.35
CA ALA A 27 -11.13 -1.95 4.37
C ALA A 27 -10.60 -2.35 5.76
N VAL A 28 -9.97 -3.53 5.86
CA VAL A 28 -9.38 -4.03 7.12
C VAL A 28 -8.31 -3.07 7.63
N PHE A 29 -7.44 -2.59 6.75
CA PHE A 29 -6.42 -1.62 7.10
C PHE A 29 -7.02 -0.30 7.61
N SER A 30 -7.99 0.25 6.90
CA SER A 30 -8.65 1.50 7.27
C SER A 30 -9.37 1.40 8.61
N LEU A 31 -10.05 0.28 8.86
CA LEU A 31 -10.70 0.00 10.15
C LEU A 31 -9.68 -0.05 11.30
N GLY A 32 -8.55 -0.73 11.10
CA GLY A 32 -7.49 -0.80 12.10
C GLY A 32 -6.86 0.56 12.40
N LEU A 33 -6.65 1.38 11.36
CA LEU A 33 -6.09 2.71 11.49
C LEU A 33 -7.04 3.68 12.20
N ILE A 34 -8.31 3.73 11.77
CA ILE A 34 -9.33 4.60 12.37
C ILE A 34 -9.59 4.19 13.83
N GLY A 35 -9.75 2.89 14.07
CA GLY A 35 -9.96 2.35 15.42
C GLY A 35 -8.82 2.71 16.36
N ALA A 36 -7.57 2.51 15.93
CA ALA A 36 -6.40 2.90 16.71
C ALA A 36 -6.33 4.40 16.93
N PHE A 37 -6.48 5.20 15.87
CA PHE A 37 -6.39 6.66 15.96
C PHE A 37 -7.40 7.24 16.96
N PHE A 38 -8.66 6.78 16.89
CA PHE A 38 -9.70 7.22 17.81
C PHE A 38 -9.38 6.83 19.26
N LEU A 39 -8.94 5.59 19.47
CA LEU A 39 -8.64 5.08 20.81
C LEU A 39 -7.44 5.81 21.43
N TYR A 40 -6.37 6.05 20.67
CA TYR A 40 -5.18 6.75 21.16
C TYR A 40 -5.34 8.26 21.29
N SER A 41 -6.39 8.84 20.70
CA SER A 41 -6.76 10.25 20.94
C SER A 41 -7.10 10.49 22.42
N TYR A 42 -7.59 9.46 23.13
CA TYR A 42 -7.88 9.51 24.57
C TYR A 42 -6.66 9.21 25.48
N GLN A 43 -5.43 9.26 24.93
CA GLN A 43 -4.18 9.04 25.67
C GLN A 43 -4.04 7.65 26.33
N VAL A 44 -4.78 6.65 25.85
CA VAL A 44 -4.67 5.27 26.36
C VAL A 44 -3.26 4.71 26.08
N ARG A 45 -2.73 3.92 27.02
CA ARG A 45 -1.40 3.31 26.89
C ARG A 45 -1.40 2.21 25.83
N PHE A 46 -0.45 2.28 24.89
CA PHE A 46 -0.26 1.30 23.81
C PHE A 46 -0.19 -0.16 24.30
N SER A 47 0.52 -0.41 25.40
CA SER A 47 0.67 -1.78 25.92
C SER A 47 -0.67 -2.43 26.28
N SER A 48 -1.58 -1.68 26.91
CA SER A 48 -2.88 -2.23 27.33
C SER A 48 -3.78 -2.54 26.14
N THR A 49 -3.80 -1.66 25.15
CA THR A 49 -4.65 -1.76 23.97
C THR A 49 -4.11 -2.77 22.98
N PHE A 50 -2.79 -2.89 22.87
CA PHE A 50 -2.14 -3.90 22.06
C PHE A 50 -2.31 -5.31 22.64
N LEU A 51 -2.27 -5.47 23.96
CA LEU A 51 -2.60 -6.76 24.59
C LEU A 51 -4.05 -7.16 24.33
N LEU A 52 -4.99 -6.22 24.45
CA LEU A 52 -6.40 -6.46 24.16
C LEU A 52 -6.59 -6.84 22.68
N LEU A 53 -5.90 -6.14 21.78
CA LEU A 53 -5.88 -6.45 20.35
C LEU A 53 -5.40 -7.87 20.08
N LEU A 54 -4.26 -8.28 20.65
CA LEU A 54 -3.72 -9.63 20.49
C LEU A 54 -4.69 -10.70 21.02
N LEU A 55 -5.31 -10.45 22.17
CA LEU A 55 -6.30 -11.35 22.75
C LEU A 55 -7.51 -11.50 21.84
N LEU A 56 -8.00 -10.38 21.28
CA LEU A 56 -9.10 -10.37 20.32
C LEU A 56 -8.76 -11.18 19.06
N LEU A 57 -7.58 -10.94 18.47
CA LEU A 57 -7.13 -11.70 17.29
C LEU A 57 -6.98 -13.19 17.60
N TYR A 58 -6.41 -13.53 18.76
CA TYR A 58 -6.28 -14.92 19.19
C TYR A 58 -7.65 -15.61 19.37
N GLY A 59 -8.63 -14.90 19.92
CA GLY A 59 -10.01 -15.37 20.06
C GLY A 59 -10.65 -15.68 18.70
N ILE A 60 -10.51 -14.76 17.73
CA ILE A 60 -11.03 -14.96 16.37
C ILE A 60 -10.34 -16.14 15.69
N TYR A 61 -9.00 -16.25 15.80
CA TYR A 61 -8.25 -17.37 15.24
C TYR A 61 -8.75 -18.72 15.77
N ARG A 62 -8.95 -18.83 17.09
CA ARG A 62 -9.46 -20.06 17.72
C ARG A 62 -10.87 -20.39 17.24
N TYR A 63 -11.73 -19.39 17.08
CA TYR A 63 -13.08 -19.58 16.56
C TYR A 63 -13.08 -20.09 15.12
N LEU A 64 -12.25 -19.50 14.25
CA LEU A 64 -12.12 -19.92 12.86
C LEU A 64 -11.61 -21.37 12.74
N ASN A 65 -10.65 -21.77 13.57
CA ASN A 65 -10.17 -23.15 13.62
C ASN A 65 -11.23 -24.16 14.08
N ALA A 66 -12.16 -23.75 14.94
CA ALA A 66 -13.24 -24.62 15.42
C ALA A 66 -14.41 -24.73 14.42
N ALA A 67 -14.54 -23.77 13.50
CA ALA A 67 -15.63 -23.70 12.53
C ALA A 67 -15.33 -24.40 11.19
N GLY A 68 -14.07 -24.75 10.90
CA GLY A 68 -13.68 -25.44 9.68
C GLY A 68 -14.12 -26.91 9.69
N GLY A 69 -15.03 -27.28 8.79
CA GLY A 69 -15.52 -28.66 8.65
C GLY A 69 -14.53 -29.61 7.95
N GLY A 70 -13.47 -29.07 7.32
CA GLY A 70 -12.43 -29.82 6.63
C GLY A 70 -11.02 -29.25 6.86
N GLU A 71 -10.00 -30.09 6.72
CA GLU A 71 -8.59 -29.73 6.95
C GLU A 71 -8.11 -28.64 6.00
N PHE A 72 -8.51 -28.70 4.73
CA PHE A 72 -8.13 -27.72 3.71
C PHE A 72 -8.81 -26.35 3.91
N ASP A 73 -10.08 -26.33 4.33
CA ASP A 73 -10.81 -25.08 4.61
C ASP A 73 -10.21 -24.37 5.83
N THR A 74 -9.87 -25.15 6.86
CA THR A 74 -9.22 -24.63 8.08
C THR A 74 -7.86 -24.01 7.75
N PHE A 75 -7.07 -24.66 6.89
CA PHE A 75 -5.80 -24.13 6.42
C PHE A 75 -5.96 -22.81 5.64
N TYR A 76 -6.90 -22.76 4.70
CA TYR A 76 -7.18 -21.55 3.93
C TYR A 76 -7.63 -20.39 4.82
N TYR A 77 -8.53 -20.64 5.78
CA TYR A 77 -8.98 -19.63 6.73
C TYR A 77 -7.86 -19.16 7.66
N ALA A 78 -6.98 -20.06 8.09
CA ALA A 78 -5.83 -19.71 8.94
C ALA A 78 -4.85 -18.77 8.22
N ILE A 79 -4.49 -19.06 6.97
CA ILE A 79 -3.59 -18.19 6.19
C ILE A 79 -4.26 -16.86 5.89
N THR A 80 -5.52 -16.88 5.46
CA THR A 80 -6.27 -15.66 5.16
C THR A 80 -6.40 -14.77 6.40
N PHE A 81 -6.67 -15.36 7.56
CA PHE A 81 -6.69 -14.65 8.84
C PHE A 81 -5.32 -14.10 9.22
N PHE A 82 -4.24 -14.84 8.98
CA PHE A 82 -2.88 -14.36 9.23
C PHE A 82 -2.54 -13.12 8.39
N VAL A 83 -2.89 -13.12 7.09
CA VAL A 83 -2.69 -11.97 6.20
C VAL A 83 -3.48 -10.76 6.69
N TYR A 84 -4.80 -10.88 6.88
CA TYR A 84 -5.62 -9.76 7.35
C TYR A 84 -5.26 -9.31 8.77
N GLY A 85 -4.94 -10.24 9.66
CA GLY A 85 -4.53 -9.96 11.04
C GLY A 85 -3.21 -9.19 11.10
N SER A 86 -2.22 -9.58 10.31
CA SER A 86 -0.94 -8.86 10.24
C SER A 86 -1.11 -7.45 9.65
N LEU A 87 -1.96 -7.29 8.62
CA LEU A 87 -2.34 -5.99 8.07
C LEU A 87 -3.03 -5.13 9.14
N PHE A 88 -3.99 -5.68 9.87
CA PHE A 88 -4.72 -4.97 10.92
C PHE A 88 -3.79 -4.50 12.05
N VAL A 89 -2.87 -5.36 12.50
CA VAL A 89 -1.87 -5.02 13.52
C VAL A 89 -0.93 -3.92 13.03
N SER A 90 -0.50 -3.97 11.76
CA SER A 90 0.34 -2.92 11.17
C SER A 90 -0.39 -1.58 11.09
N ALA A 91 -1.68 -1.60 10.72
CA ALA A 91 -2.55 -0.43 10.70
C ALA A 91 -2.72 0.16 12.10
N TRP A 92 -2.91 -0.69 13.10
CA TRP A 92 -3.07 -0.29 14.49
C TRP A 92 -1.82 0.42 15.04
N ALA A 93 -0.63 -0.12 14.72
CA ALA A 93 0.65 0.49 15.06
C ALA A 93 0.85 1.84 14.36
N MET A 94 0.43 1.97 13.09
CA MET A 94 0.47 3.25 12.38
C MET A 94 -0.50 4.28 12.97
N GLY A 95 -1.74 3.89 13.29
CA GLY A 95 -2.70 4.77 13.94
C GLY A 95 -2.19 5.30 15.28
N PHE A 96 -1.52 4.46 16.07
CA PHE A 96 -0.79 4.90 17.27
C PHE A 96 0.30 5.92 16.95
N GLY A 97 1.12 5.64 15.93
CA GLY A 97 2.19 6.54 15.51
C GLY A 97 1.67 7.93 15.12
N PHE A 98 0.57 7.97 14.36
CA PHE A 98 -0.12 9.21 13.97
C PHE A 98 -0.65 10.00 15.16
N ALA A 99 -1.21 9.32 16.17
CA ALA A 99 -1.77 9.98 17.34
C ALA A 99 -0.70 10.53 18.30
N ARG A 100 0.46 9.86 18.42
CA ARG A 100 1.44 10.18 19.48
C ARG A 100 2.65 10.98 19.01
N PHE A 101 3.12 10.76 17.79
CA PHE A 101 4.38 11.34 17.32
C PHE A 101 4.13 12.46 16.31
N ARG A 102 4.48 13.69 16.69
CA ARG A 102 4.31 14.88 15.84
C ARG A 102 4.98 14.78 14.46
N PHE A 103 6.13 14.11 14.37
CA PHE A 103 6.88 13.97 13.10
C PHE A 103 6.54 12.70 12.32
N PHE A 104 5.68 11.84 12.85
CA PHE A 104 5.34 10.58 12.20
C PHE A 104 4.68 10.75 10.83
N PRO A 105 3.76 11.72 10.60
CA PRO A 105 3.23 11.97 9.27
C PRO A 105 4.33 12.29 8.24
N TRP A 106 5.36 13.05 8.64
CA TRP A 106 6.49 13.37 7.76
C TRP A 106 7.30 12.13 7.38
N ILE A 107 7.60 11.28 8.37
CA ILE A 107 8.32 10.02 8.15
C ILE A 107 7.51 9.12 7.21
N VAL A 108 6.18 9.04 7.41
CA VAL A 108 5.28 8.24 6.56
C VAL A 108 5.27 8.78 5.13
N SER A 109 5.10 10.09 4.95
CA SER A 109 5.06 10.71 3.63
C SER A 109 6.37 10.50 2.86
N ILE A 110 7.52 10.66 3.52
CA ILE A 110 8.83 10.41 2.90
C ILE A 110 8.95 8.94 2.50
N ALA A 111 8.56 8.01 3.37
CA ALA A 111 8.62 6.59 3.08
C ALA A 111 7.73 6.20 1.89
N VAL A 112 6.48 6.70 1.85
CA VAL A 112 5.56 6.46 0.74
C VAL A 112 6.09 7.07 -0.55
N PHE A 113 6.64 8.29 -0.50
CA PHE A 113 7.21 8.95 -1.66
C PHE A 113 8.39 8.18 -2.27
N VAL A 114 9.33 7.72 -1.43
CA VAL A 114 10.47 6.92 -1.90
C VAL A 114 10.00 5.63 -2.56
N ILE A 115 9.01 4.94 -1.98
CA ILE A 115 8.49 3.69 -2.54
C ILE A 115 7.76 3.95 -3.87
N ALA A 116 6.91 4.98 -3.93
CA ALA A 116 6.24 5.37 -5.16
C ALA A 116 7.24 5.68 -6.27
N MET A 117 8.32 6.41 -5.96
CA MET A 117 9.38 6.69 -6.93
C MET A 117 10.11 5.43 -7.39
N THR A 118 10.39 4.47 -6.50
CA THR A 118 11.03 3.21 -6.91
C THR A 118 10.18 2.41 -7.88
N ILE A 119 8.86 2.37 -7.67
CA ILE A 119 7.92 1.67 -8.57
C ILE A 119 7.86 2.37 -9.93
N VAL A 120 7.72 3.70 -9.95
CA VAL A 120 7.69 4.48 -11.20
C VAL A 120 8.98 4.30 -11.99
N VAL A 121 10.14 4.31 -11.33
CA VAL A 121 11.43 4.09 -12.00
C VAL A 121 11.55 2.65 -12.51
N SER A 122 11.14 1.64 -11.74
CA SER A 122 11.17 0.25 -12.22
C SER A 122 10.26 0.03 -13.43
N ASP A 123 9.08 0.66 -13.42
CA ASP A 123 8.13 0.57 -14.54
C ASP A 123 8.68 1.27 -15.79
N PHE A 124 9.29 2.44 -15.62
CA PHE A 124 9.96 3.15 -16.71
C PHE A 124 11.08 2.31 -17.35
N LEU A 125 11.94 1.69 -16.52
CA LEU A 125 13.01 0.82 -17.01
C LEU A 125 12.47 -0.44 -17.70
N ASN A 126 11.40 -1.04 -17.17
CA ASN A 126 10.72 -2.17 -17.80
C ASN A 126 10.14 -1.78 -19.16
N LEU A 127 9.47 -0.64 -19.27
CA LEU A 127 8.94 -0.14 -20.53
C LEU A 127 10.06 0.14 -21.53
N GLN A 128 11.15 0.78 -21.12
CA GLN A 128 12.30 1.04 -21.98
C GLN A 128 12.91 -0.24 -22.56
N SER A 129 12.99 -1.32 -21.76
CA SER A 129 13.50 -2.61 -22.24
C SER A 129 12.56 -3.34 -23.22
N GLN A 130 11.26 -3.00 -23.21
CA GLN A 130 10.26 -3.58 -24.12
C GLN A 130 10.00 -2.72 -25.36
N MET A 131 10.35 -1.44 -25.33
CA MET A 131 10.18 -0.54 -26.46
C MET A 131 11.28 -0.75 -27.50
N ASN A 132 10.89 -1.18 -28.71
CA ASN A 132 11.80 -1.21 -29.85
C ASN A 132 12.18 0.24 -30.25
N ALA A 133 13.48 0.48 -30.43
CA ALA A 133 14.06 1.79 -30.71
C ALA A 133 13.40 2.50 -31.90
N ASP A 134 12.97 1.74 -32.91
CA ASP A 134 12.29 2.28 -34.09
C ASP A 134 10.93 2.91 -33.76
N TYR A 135 10.18 2.34 -32.82
CA TYR A 135 8.90 2.89 -32.38
C TYR A 135 9.09 4.14 -31.53
N VAL A 136 10.14 4.20 -30.70
CA VAL A 136 10.47 5.41 -29.91
C VAL A 136 10.80 6.57 -30.85
N VAL A 137 11.64 6.33 -31.86
CA VAL A 137 12.02 7.35 -32.85
C VAL A 137 10.81 7.75 -33.71
N TRP A 138 9.96 6.81 -34.09
CA TRP A 138 8.72 7.11 -34.83
C TRP A 138 7.75 7.97 -34.01
N ILE A 139 7.49 7.61 -32.73
CA ILE A 139 6.64 8.41 -31.83
C ILE A 139 7.26 9.78 -31.59
N ALA A 140 8.57 9.87 -31.34
CA ALA A 140 9.25 11.14 -31.14
C ALA A 140 9.11 12.05 -32.37
N ASN A 141 9.33 11.51 -33.57
CA ASN A 141 9.17 12.26 -34.81
C ASN A 141 7.72 12.62 -35.13
N HIS A 142 6.72 11.87 -34.64
CA HIS A 142 5.31 12.20 -34.79
C HIS A 142 4.83 13.24 -33.76
N VAL A 143 5.23 13.11 -32.50
CA VAL A 143 4.77 13.93 -31.38
C VAL A 143 5.50 15.28 -31.33
N PHE A 144 6.81 15.30 -31.60
CA PHE A 144 7.63 16.52 -31.57
C PHE A 144 7.78 17.20 -32.94
N ARG A 145 7.00 16.78 -33.93
CA ARG A 145 6.94 17.44 -35.23
C ARG A 145 6.33 18.84 -35.07
N GLU A 146 6.92 19.86 -35.70
CA GLU A 146 6.52 21.28 -35.54
C GLU A 146 5.08 21.58 -36.01
N ASP A 147 4.52 20.72 -36.85
CA ASP A 147 3.15 20.72 -37.32
C ASP A 147 2.16 20.08 -36.32
N ASN A 148 2.64 19.40 -35.28
CA ASN A 148 1.79 18.75 -34.29
C ASN A 148 1.32 19.74 -33.20
N ILE A 149 0.02 19.71 -32.93
CA ILE A 149 -0.65 20.50 -31.89
C ILE A 149 -0.05 20.24 -30.50
N VAL A 150 0.38 19.00 -30.23
CA VAL A 150 0.98 18.62 -28.94
C VAL A 150 2.33 19.31 -28.73
N HIS A 151 3.16 19.38 -29.77
CA HIS A 151 4.45 20.09 -29.72
C HIS A 151 4.24 21.59 -29.45
N ARG A 152 3.30 22.22 -30.16
CA ARG A 152 2.98 23.64 -29.98
C ARG A 152 2.44 23.95 -28.60
N PHE A 153 1.58 23.09 -28.07
CA PHE A 153 1.05 23.24 -26.71
C PHE A 153 2.14 23.09 -25.65
N ALA A 154 3.03 22.09 -25.78
CA ALA A 154 4.15 21.89 -24.88
C ALA A 154 5.15 23.07 -24.92
N ALA A 155 5.47 23.57 -26.11
CA ALA A 155 6.33 24.75 -26.28
C ALA A 155 5.70 26.00 -25.65
N MET A 156 4.39 26.20 -25.81
CA MET A 156 3.66 27.31 -25.18
C MET A 156 3.68 27.21 -23.64
N LEU A 157 3.50 26.00 -23.09
CA LEU A 157 3.58 25.73 -21.65
C LEU A 157 4.99 25.98 -21.10
N PHE A 158 6.02 25.58 -21.84
CA PHE A 158 7.42 25.82 -21.46
C PHE A 158 7.75 27.31 -21.43
N VAL A 159 7.33 28.07 -22.45
CA VAL A 159 7.49 29.54 -22.50
C VAL A 159 6.72 30.24 -21.37
N LEU A 160 5.61 29.66 -20.90
CA LEU A 160 4.84 30.22 -19.77
C LEU A 160 5.44 29.90 -18.39
N ILE A 161 6.20 28.81 -18.26
CA ILE A 161 6.77 28.36 -16.98
C ILE A 161 8.18 28.89 -16.76
N VAL A 162 8.96 29.10 -17.83
CA VAL A 162 10.31 29.64 -17.76
C VAL A 162 10.24 31.17 -17.92
N PRO A 163 10.55 31.97 -16.89
CA PRO A 163 10.53 33.43 -16.98
C PRO A 163 11.59 34.00 -17.92
#